data_AF-G3MT81-F1
#
_entry.id   AF-G3MT81-F1
#
_cell.length_a   1.000
_cell.length_b   1.000
_cell.length_c   1.000
_cell.angle_alpha   90.00
_cell.angle_beta   90.00
_cell.angle_gamma   90.00
#
_symmetry.space_group_name_H-M   'P 1'
#
loop_
_entity.id
_entity.type
_entity.pdbx_description
1 polymer ?
#
loop_
_entity_poly.entity_id
_entity_poly.type
_entity_poly.pdbx_seq_one_letter_code
_entity_poly.pdbx_strand_id
1 'polypeptide(L)'
;MHIYVFLVTACALVYSVLAGSSSLANSDQRCVAPNNKRTPDCNQIRLRYFYNKTTGRCQNFRWTGCDRNGAFDSLYSCVSTCNKGQGAPFCANPPPGPCEGKDTDKPRERFFYNITAQRCQSYKFCGEKQKLLDNNYFIAETYCLKQCGGFDESTAMVKNEPKAID
;
A
#
# COMPACT_ATOMS: atom_id res chain seq x y z
N MET A 1 54.23 -16.92 9.84
CA MET A 1 52.94 -16.41 10.35
C MET A 1 52.58 -15.04 9.76
N HIS A 2 52.74 -14.84 8.45
CA HIS A 2 52.41 -13.57 7.78
C HIS A 2 51.60 -13.76 6.49
N ILE A 3 51.74 -14.89 5.79
CA ILE A 3 51.02 -15.17 4.53
C ILE A 3 49.53 -15.47 4.76
N TYR A 4 49.17 -16.14 5.86
CA TYR A 4 47.78 -16.43 6.23
C TYR A 4 46.98 -15.16 6.56
N VAL A 5 47.63 -14.12 7.07
CA VAL A 5 46.98 -12.85 7.43
C VAL A 5 46.54 -12.10 6.17
N PHE A 6 47.36 -12.11 5.10
CA PHE A 6 47.02 -11.45 3.84
C PHE A 6 45.85 -12.10 3.08
N LEU A 7 45.71 -13.42 3.15
CA LEU A 7 44.60 -14.14 2.50
C LEU A 7 43.25 -13.88 3.18
N VAL A 8 43.23 -13.77 4.51
CA VAL A 8 42.00 -13.49 5.27
C VAL A 8 41.57 -12.02 5.09
N THR A 9 42.52 -11.09 4.98
CA THR A 9 42.20 -9.67 4.71
C THR A 9 41.66 -9.45 3.29
N ALA A 10 42.14 -10.21 2.30
CA ALA A 10 41.64 -10.13 0.93
C ALA A 10 40.18 -10.62 0.83
N CYS A 11 39.82 -11.71 1.51
CA CYS A 11 38.44 -12.21 1.54
C CYS A 11 37.47 -11.25 2.26
N ALA A 12 37.90 -10.62 3.36
CA ALA A 12 37.07 -9.68 4.11
C ALA A 12 36.72 -8.40 3.31
N LEU A 13 37.64 -7.94 2.45
CA LEU A 13 37.42 -6.79 1.57
C LEU A 13 36.52 -7.11 0.37
N VAL A 14 36.48 -8.37 -0.08
CA VAL A 14 35.59 -8.79 -1.19
C VAL A 14 34.16 -9.00 -0.67
N TYR A 15 33.99 -9.47 0.57
CA TYR A 15 32.67 -9.60 1.20
C TYR A 15 31.98 -8.26 1.45
N SER A 16 32.73 -7.21 1.80
CA SER A 16 32.18 -5.87 2.02
C SER A 16 31.79 -5.15 0.72
N VAL A 17 32.34 -5.55 -0.44
CA VAL A 17 31.90 -5.07 -1.75
C VAL A 17 30.59 -5.73 -2.21
N LEU A 18 30.35 -6.98 -1.84
CA LEU A 18 29.08 -7.68 -2.15
C LEU A 18 27.93 -7.32 -1.19
N ALA A 19 28.23 -6.78 -0.01
CA ALA A 19 27.25 -6.21 0.91
C ALA A 19 26.94 -4.72 0.62
N GLY A 20 27.09 -4.30 -0.64
CA GLY A 20 26.81 -2.95 -1.11
C GLY A 20 25.36 -2.52 -0.86
N SER A 21 25.21 -1.65 0.13
CA SER A 21 24.05 -0.85 0.50
C SER A 21 23.34 -0.22 -0.71
N SER A 22 22.12 -0.64 -1.05
CA SER A 22 21.30 0.10 -2.05
C SER A 22 19.78 -0.17 -2.02
N SER A 23 19.17 -0.49 -0.88
CA SER A 23 17.69 -0.57 -0.78
C SER A 23 17.02 0.67 -0.19
N LEU A 24 17.73 1.46 0.63
CA LEU A 24 17.16 2.65 1.29
C LEU A 24 17.21 3.91 0.40
N ALA A 25 18.26 4.08 -0.41
CA ALA A 25 18.42 5.27 -1.26
C ALA A 25 17.49 5.26 -2.50
N ASN A 26 17.03 4.10 -2.95
CA ASN A 26 16.20 3.96 -4.16
C ASN A 26 14.69 4.10 -3.87
N SER A 27 14.27 3.94 -2.61
CA SER A 27 12.85 4.05 -2.21
C SER A 27 12.34 5.49 -2.33
N ASP A 28 13.16 6.48 -1.95
CA ASP A 28 12.76 7.90 -1.93
C ASP A 28 12.53 8.48 -3.33
N GLN A 29 13.24 7.98 -4.34
CA GLN A 29 13.09 8.45 -5.74
C GLN A 29 11.69 8.17 -6.31
N ARG A 30 10.98 7.16 -5.78
CA ARG A 30 9.60 6.86 -6.17
C ARG A 30 8.56 7.61 -5.32
N CYS A 31 8.96 8.28 -4.25
CA CYS A 31 8.07 8.98 -3.34
C CYS A 31 7.81 10.42 -3.81
N VAL A 32 7.42 10.54 -5.08
CA VAL A 32 7.13 11.80 -5.77
C VAL A 32 5.74 11.76 -6.38
N ALA A 33 5.14 12.93 -6.61
CA ALA A 33 3.91 13.02 -7.37
C ALA A 33 4.23 12.88 -8.87
N PRO A 34 3.61 11.94 -9.60
CA PRO A 34 3.79 11.81 -11.05
C PRO A 34 3.26 13.04 -11.78
N ASN A 35 3.86 13.37 -12.93
CA ASN A 35 3.24 14.29 -13.87
C ASN A 35 2.00 13.64 -14.49
N ASN A 36 0.83 14.10 -14.06
CA ASN A 36 -0.45 13.53 -14.45
C ASN A 36 -1.21 14.35 -15.50
N LYS A 37 -0.47 15.10 -16.34
CA LYS A 37 -1.07 15.86 -17.45
C LYS A 37 -1.75 14.91 -18.43
N ARG A 38 -2.99 15.22 -18.81
CA ARG A 38 -3.71 14.49 -19.86
C ARG A 38 -3.28 14.98 -21.24
N THR A 39 -2.90 14.07 -22.11
CA THR A 39 -2.56 14.32 -23.52
C THR A 39 -3.28 13.25 -24.39
N PRO A 40 -3.29 13.37 -25.73
CA PRO A 40 -3.85 12.32 -26.59
C PRO A 40 -3.28 10.92 -26.31
N ASP A 41 -1.97 10.83 -26.05
CA ASP A 41 -1.27 9.56 -25.77
C ASP A 41 -1.34 9.16 -24.28
N CYS A 42 -1.66 10.11 -23.39
CA CYS A 42 -1.81 9.91 -21.95
C CYS A 42 -3.26 10.15 -21.53
N ASN A 43 -4.15 9.24 -21.91
CA ASN A 43 -5.59 9.35 -21.69
C ASN A 43 -6.23 8.14 -20.97
N GLN A 44 -5.42 7.17 -20.52
CA GLN A 44 -5.91 6.00 -19.81
C GLN A 44 -6.20 6.34 -18.35
N ILE A 45 -7.47 6.45 -17.98
CA ILE A 45 -7.84 6.74 -16.59
C ILE A 45 -7.81 5.47 -15.75
N ARG A 46 -6.83 5.37 -14.84
CA ARG A 46 -6.75 4.30 -13.84
C ARG A 46 -6.58 4.89 -12.45
N LEU A 47 -7.19 4.25 -11.46
CA LEU A 47 -6.97 4.62 -10.07
C LEU A 47 -5.61 4.10 -9.61
N ARG A 48 -4.78 5.00 -9.11
CA ARG A 48 -3.43 4.75 -8.59
C ARG A 48 -3.24 5.51 -7.28
N TYR A 49 -2.12 5.28 -6.62
CA TYR A 49 -1.69 6.03 -5.44
C TYR A 49 -0.42 6.81 -5.76
N PHE A 50 -0.26 7.98 -5.14
CA PHE A 50 0.98 8.74 -5.14
C PHE A 50 1.30 9.20 -3.72
N TYR A 51 2.58 9.43 -3.44
CA TYR A 51 2.98 10.02 -2.18
C TYR A 51 2.92 11.54 -2.25
N ASN A 52 2.02 12.13 -1.48
CA ASN A 52 1.91 13.57 -1.34
C ASN A 52 2.87 14.04 -0.25
N LYS A 53 4.00 14.64 -0.64
CA LYS A 53 5.00 15.17 0.30
C LYS A 53 4.46 16.28 1.20
N THR A 54 3.47 17.06 0.74
CA THR A 54 2.86 18.14 1.53
C THR A 54 2.03 17.60 2.68
N THR A 55 1.25 16.54 2.45
CA THR A 55 0.43 15.92 3.52
C THR A 55 1.18 14.82 4.25
N GLY A 56 2.31 14.36 3.72
CA GLY A 56 3.04 13.19 4.20
C GLY A 56 2.26 11.88 4.00
N ARG A 57 1.33 11.82 3.05
CA ARG A 57 0.42 10.68 2.88
C ARG A 57 0.36 10.16 1.45
N CYS A 58 0.26 8.84 1.33
CA CYS A 58 -0.18 8.13 0.15
C CYS A 58 -1.66 8.40 -0.11
N GLN A 59 -1.97 9.03 -1.23
CA GLN A 59 -3.31 9.44 -1.64
C GLN A 59 -3.65 8.81 -3.00
N ASN A 60 -4.93 8.47 -3.22
CA ASN A 60 -5.35 7.97 -4.52
C ASN A 60 -5.63 9.12 -5.51
N PHE A 61 -5.42 8.85 -6.79
CA PHE A 61 -5.66 9.80 -7.87
C PHE A 61 -6.02 9.09 -9.18
N ARG A 62 -6.66 9.83 -10.11
CA ARG A 62 -6.95 9.36 -11.48
C ARG A 62 -5.71 9.55 -12.35
N TRP A 63 -4.90 8.51 -12.44
CA TRP A 63 -3.70 8.51 -13.28
C TRP A 63 -4.05 8.40 -14.76
N THR A 64 -3.32 9.12 -15.62
CA THR A 64 -3.56 9.22 -17.07
C THR A 64 -2.83 8.16 -17.91
N GLY A 65 -1.99 7.31 -17.29
CA GLY A 65 -1.41 6.13 -17.94
C GLY A 65 0.04 6.25 -18.40
N CYS A 66 0.66 7.43 -18.30
CA CYS A 66 2.02 7.68 -18.80
C CYS A 66 3.08 7.66 -17.71
N ASP A 67 3.13 8.69 -16.85
CA ASP A 67 4.19 8.79 -15.85
C ASP A 67 3.98 7.76 -14.73
N ARG A 68 4.73 6.66 -14.82
CA ARG A 68 4.66 5.56 -13.86
C ARG A 68 5.46 5.84 -12.59
N ASN A 69 6.41 6.78 -12.62
CA ASN A 69 7.22 7.05 -11.45
C ASN A 69 6.35 7.73 -10.38
N GLY A 70 6.33 7.19 -9.17
CA GLY A 70 5.41 7.65 -8.12
C GLY A 70 3.93 7.30 -8.32
N ALA A 71 3.57 6.53 -9.36
CA ALA A 71 2.21 6.01 -9.56
C ALA A 71 2.11 4.55 -9.11
N PHE A 72 1.78 4.37 -7.82
CA PHE A 72 1.65 3.06 -7.17
C PHE A 72 0.32 2.38 -7.50
N ASP A 73 0.35 1.05 -7.60
CA ASP A 73 -0.81 0.23 -7.95
C ASP A 73 -1.80 0.04 -6.79
N SER A 74 -1.31 0.17 -5.56
CA SER A 74 -2.08 -0.06 -4.33
C SER A 74 -1.65 0.86 -3.21
N LEU A 75 -2.51 1.01 -2.20
CA LEU A 75 -2.13 1.70 -0.97
C LEU A 75 -0.92 1.04 -0.30
N TYR A 76 -0.93 -0.30 -0.18
CA TYR A 76 0.16 -1.06 0.41
C TYR A 76 1.51 -0.74 -0.22
N SER A 77 1.61 -0.79 -1.55
CA SER A 77 2.88 -0.50 -2.24
C SER A 77 3.35 0.94 -2.04
N CYS A 78 2.44 1.92 -1.99
CA CYS A 78 2.81 3.29 -1.67
C CYS A 78 3.27 3.45 -0.22
N VAL A 79 2.49 2.96 0.75
CA VAL A 79 2.76 3.11 2.19
C VAL A 79 4.06 2.40 2.57
N SER A 80 4.26 1.16 2.12
CA SER A 80 5.48 0.40 2.38
C SER A 80 6.74 1.03 1.79
N THR A 81 6.62 1.77 0.68
CA THR A 81 7.73 2.48 0.00
C THR A 81 8.01 3.85 0.63
N CYS A 82 6.96 4.63 0.92
CA CYS A 82 7.10 6.07 1.15
C CYS A 82 6.77 6.54 2.56
N ASN A 83 5.89 5.85 3.28
CA ASN A 83 5.58 6.21 4.66
C ASN A 83 4.95 5.02 5.39
N LYS A 84 5.79 4.09 5.88
CA LYS A 84 5.32 2.94 6.65
C LYS A 84 4.49 3.35 7.87
N GLY A 85 4.79 4.51 8.45
CA GLY A 85 4.08 5.07 9.59
C GLY A 85 2.62 5.48 9.29
N GLN A 86 2.22 5.61 8.02
CA GLN A 86 0.84 5.89 7.67
C GLN A 86 -0.11 4.71 7.95
N GLY A 87 0.37 3.49 7.76
CA GLY A 87 -0.45 2.27 7.76
C GLY A 87 -1.64 2.30 6.80
N ALA A 88 -2.68 1.54 7.14
CA ALA A 88 -3.94 1.49 6.40
C ALA A 88 -5.12 1.12 7.33
N PRO A 89 -5.57 2.04 8.21
CA PRO A 89 -6.57 1.72 9.22
C PRO A 89 -7.87 1.13 8.66
N PHE A 90 -8.32 1.56 7.48
CA PHE A 90 -9.53 0.98 6.90
C PHE A 90 -9.39 -0.50 6.52
N CYS A 91 -8.19 -1.04 6.28
CA CYS A 91 -8.01 -2.47 6.05
C CYS A 91 -8.22 -3.30 7.32
N ALA A 92 -8.11 -2.67 8.49
CA ALA A 92 -8.27 -3.31 9.79
C ALA A 92 -9.59 -2.95 10.50
N ASN A 93 -10.31 -1.93 10.02
CA ASN A 93 -11.64 -1.59 10.52
C ASN A 93 -12.68 -2.66 10.12
N PRO A 94 -13.76 -2.83 10.90
CA PRO A 94 -14.91 -3.64 10.47
C PRO A 94 -15.50 -3.15 9.14
N PRO A 95 -16.03 -4.05 8.30
CA PRO A 95 -16.77 -3.64 7.11
C PRO A 95 -18.10 -2.97 7.47
N PRO A 96 -18.70 -2.20 6.55
CA PRO A 96 -20.12 -1.87 6.62
C PRO A 96 -20.95 -3.14 6.85
N GLY A 97 -21.93 -3.07 7.76
CA GLY A 97 -22.64 -4.25 8.28
C GLY A 97 -23.27 -5.16 7.22
N PRO A 98 -23.42 -6.46 7.52
CA PRO A 98 -24.07 -7.41 6.63
C PRO A 98 -25.58 -7.11 6.48
N CYS A 99 -26.24 -7.83 5.58
CA CYS A 99 -27.71 -7.85 5.52
C CYS A 99 -28.32 -8.30 6.86
N GLU A 100 -29.51 -7.79 7.19
CA GLU A 100 -30.22 -8.10 8.43
C GLU A 100 -31.17 -9.30 8.29
N GLY A 101 -31.36 -9.82 7.07
CA GLY A 101 -32.23 -10.97 6.80
C GLY A 101 -33.71 -10.59 6.62
N LYS A 102 -33.98 -9.38 6.12
CA LYS A 102 -35.35 -8.93 5.82
C LYS A 102 -35.82 -9.48 4.48
N ASP A 103 -37.12 -9.72 4.33
CA ASP A 103 -37.68 -10.19 3.05
C ASP A 103 -37.44 -9.22 1.87
N THR A 104 -37.21 -7.93 2.18
CA THR A 104 -36.91 -6.88 1.21
C THR A 104 -35.41 -6.76 0.88
N ASP A 105 -34.56 -7.53 1.55
CA ASP A 105 -33.12 -7.49 1.36
C ASP A 105 -32.76 -7.91 -0.07
N LYS A 106 -31.91 -7.11 -0.72
CA LYS A 106 -31.34 -7.41 -2.03
C LYS A 106 -29.84 -7.66 -1.86
N PRO A 107 -29.43 -8.87 -1.42
CA PRO A 107 -28.06 -9.14 -1.03
C PRO A 107 -27.12 -9.07 -2.22
N ARG A 108 -26.02 -8.33 -2.05
CA ARG A 108 -24.91 -8.29 -3.00
C ARG A 108 -23.68 -8.86 -2.34
N GLU A 109 -22.97 -9.73 -3.05
CA GLU A 109 -21.69 -10.24 -2.56
C GLU A 109 -20.63 -9.14 -2.59
N ARG A 110 -19.97 -8.94 -1.45
CA ARG A 110 -18.91 -7.96 -1.25
C ARG A 110 -17.80 -8.59 -0.43
N PHE A 111 -16.64 -7.95 -0.45
CA PHE A 111 -15.45 -8.43 0.22
C PHE A 111 -14.97 -7.40 1.24
N PHE A 112 -14.37 -7.90 2.32
CA PHE A 112 -13.62 -7.10 3.28
C PHE A 112 -12.32 -7.82 3.59
N TYR A 113 -11.31 -7.08 4.01
CA TYR A 113 -10.06 -7.65 4.47
C TYR A 113 -10.20 -8.02 5.95
N ASN A 114 -10.11 -9.31 6.25
CA ASN A 114 -9.99 -9.79 7.61
C ASN A 114 -8.51 -9.70 8.00
N ILE A 115 -8.16 -8.68 8.78
CA ILE A 115 -6.77 -8.38 9.15
C ILE A 115 -6.13 -9.49 10.02
N THR A 116 -6.90 -10.09 10.92
CA THR A 116 -6.44 -11.16 11.80
C THR A 116 -6.17 -12.44 11.01
N ALA A 117 -7.01 -12.75 10.02
CA ALA A 117 -6.83 -13.89 9.12
C ALA A 117 -5.94 -13.56 7.89
N GLN A 118 -5.52 -12.30 7.75
CA GLN A 118 -4.74 -11.76 6.63
C GLN A 118 -5.26 -12.13 5.23
N ARG A 119 -6.59 -12.20 5.07
CA ARG A 119 -7.23 -12.57 3.80
C ARG A 119 -8.52 -11.82 3.56
N CYS A 120 -8.90 -11.73 2.30
CA CYS A 120 -10.21 -11.22 1.93
C CYS A 120 -11.28 -12.27 2.18
N GLN A 121 -12.40 -11.86 2.75
CA GLN A 121 -13.57 -12.71 2.98
C GLN A 121 -14.78 -12.08 2.32
N SER A 122 -15.68 -12.90 1.79
CA SER A 122 -16.94 -12.42 1.23
C SER A 122 -18.03 -12.35 2.29
N TYR A 123 -18.98 -11.43 2.09
CA TYR A 123 -20.17 -11.29 2.90
C TYR A 123 -21.34 -10.74 2.06
N LYS A 124 -22.56 -10.88 2.57
CA LYS A 124 -23.76 -10.31 1.93
C LYS A 124 -24.01 -8.91 2.47
N PHE A 125 -24.04 -7.94 1.55
CA PHE A 125 -24.26 -6.54 1.86
C PHE A 125 -25.54 -6.01 1.22
N CYS A 126 -26.38 -5.36 2.02
CA CYS A 126 -27.68 -4.82 1.61
C CYS A 126 -27.79 -3.29 1.74
N GLY A 127 -26.79 -2.60 2.32
CA GLY A 127 -26.83 -1.15 2.52
C GLY A 127 -26.61 -0.30 1.27
N GLU A 128 -26.39 1.00 1.43
CA GLU A 128 -26.23 1.93 0.31
C GLU A 128 -24.89 1.79 -0.43
N LYS A 129 -24.80 2.40 -1.62
CA LYS A 129 -23.56 2.44 -2.40
C LYS A 129 -22.44 3.13 -1.61
N GLN A 130 -21.36 2.38 -1.33
CA GLN A 130 -20.18 2.89 -0.66
C GLN A 130 -19.26 3.65 -1.63
N LYS A 131 -18.53 4.65 -1.10
CA LYS A 131 -17.46 5.33 -1.84
C LYS A 131 -16.25 4.40 -1.96
N LEU A 132 -15.64 4.39 -3.14
CA LEU A 132 -14.48 3.56 -3.44
C LEU A 132 -13.29 3.95 -2.54
N LEU A 133 -12.65 2.97 -1.89
CA LEU A 133 -11.47 3.12 -1.02
C LEU A 133 -11.69 3.96 0.26
N ASP A 134 -12.93 4.08 0.74
CA ASP A 134 -13.25 4.90 1.92
C ASP A 134 -13.35 4.06 3.21
N ASN A 135 -13.57 2.75 3.08
CA ASN A 135 -13.75 1.82 4.20
C ASN A 135 -13.36 0.38 3.78
N ASN A 136 -13.53 -0.58 4.70
CA ASN A 136 -13.24 -2.00 4.47
C ASN A 136 -14.34 -2.69 3.61
N TYR A 137 -14.55 -2.18 2.40
CA TYR A 137 -15.59 -2.64 1.48
C TYR A 137 -15.06 -2.71 0.05
N PHE A 138 -15.12 -3.88 -0.55
CA PHE A 138 -14.63 -4.11 -1.91
C PHE A 138 -15.65 -4.87 -2.73
N ILE A 139 -15.75 -4.49 -4.00
CA ILE A 139 -16.66 -5.13 -4.97
C ILE A 139 -16.08 -6.46 -5.47
N ALA A 140 -14.75 -6.62 -5.41
CA ALA A 140 -14.04 -7.80 -5.89
C ALA A 140 -12.92 -8.21 -4.92
N GLU A 141 -12.73 -9.51 -4.74
CA GLU A 141 -11.67 -10.09 -3.91
C GLU A 141 -10.28 -9.63 -4.35
N THR A 142 -10.02 -9.67 -5.66
CA THR A 142 -8.74 -9.25 -6.24
C THR A 142 -8.42 -7.80 -5.93
N TYR A 143 -9.44 -6.95 -5.85
CA TYR A 143 -9.27 -5.55 -5.49
C TYR A 143 -9.01 -5.38 -3.98
N CYS A 144 -9.72 -6.14 -3.14
CA CYS A 144 -9.44 -6.22 -1.70
C CYS A 144 -7.97 -6.63 -1.44
N LEU A 145 -7.52 -7.74 -2.05
CA LEU A 145 -6.13 -8.22 -1.92
C LEU A 145 -5.13 -7.21 -2.44
N LYS A 146 -5.43 -6.57 -3.59
CA LYS A 146 -4.56 -5.52 -4.14
C LYS A 146 -4.36 -4.38 -3.15
N GLN A 147 -5.40 -3.93 -2.45
CA GLN A 147 -5.30 -2.80 -1.53
C GLN A 147 -4.74 -3.19 -0.16
N CYS A 148 -5.18 -4.32 0.39
CA CYS A 148 -4.98 -4.67 1.78
C CYS A 148 -4.08 -5.89 2.03
N GLY A 149 -3.84 -6.74 1.03
CA GLY A 149 -3.25 -8.07 1.23
C GLY A 149 -1.81 -8.14 1.74
N GLY A 150 -1.11 -7.00 1.83
CA GLY A 150 0.23 -6.92 2.43
C GLY A 150 0.24 -6.38 3.87
N PHE A 151 -0.91 -5.96 4.40
CA PHE A 151 -1.00 -5.42 5.75
C PHE A 151 -1.33 -6.50 6.78
N ASP A 152 -0.80 -6.31 7.97
CA ASP A 152 -1.16 -7.03 9.19
C ASP A 152 -1.62 -6.05 10.28
N GLU A 153 -2.03 -6.53 11.45
CA GLU A 153 -2.52 -5.68 12.54
C GLU A 153 -1.50 -4.60 12.92
N SER A 154 -0.20 -4.93 12.93
CA SER A 154 0.87 -4.02 13.34
C SER A 154 1.14 -2.92 12.31
N THR A 155 1.00 -3.23 11.03
CA THR A 155 1.30 -2.33 9.91
C THR A 155 0.07 -1.57 9.43
N ALA A 156 -1.14 -2.08 9.63
CA ALA A 156 -2.38 -1.37 9.31
C ALA A 156 -2.73 -0.29 10.35
N MET A 157 -2.55 -0.62 11.64
CA MET A 157 -2.95 0.22 12.78
C MET A 157 -1.75 0.87 13.44
N VAL A 158 -0.91 1.58 12.66
CA VAL A 158 0.23 2.31 13.23
C VAL A 158 -0.32 3.36 14.19
N LYS A 159 -0.09 3.15 15.49
CA LYS A 159 -0.34 4.14 16.52
C LYS A 159 0.62 5.28 16.21
N ASN A 160 0.09 6.47 15.90
CA ASN A 160 0.93 7.65 15.81
C ASN A 160 1.59 7.85 17.17
N GLU A 161 2.83 7.40 17.34
CA GLU A 161 3.70 7.98 18.34
C GLU A 161 3.91 9.43 17.88
N PRO A 162 3.63 10.43 18.74
CA PRO A 162 3.90 11.82 18.40
C PRO A 162 5.37 11.92 17.97
N LYS A 163 5.62 12.37 16.75
CA LYS A 163 6.97 12.80 16.38
C LYS A 163 7.34 13.89 17.39
N ALA A 164 8.34 13.62 18.23
CA ALA A 164 8.99 14.66 19.00
C ALA A 164 9.42 15.75 18.01
N ILE A 165 8.99 16.97 18.30
CA ILE A 165 9.48 18.16 17.60
C ILE A 165 10.83 18.42 18.27
N ASP A 166 11.92 18.05 17.60
CA ASP A 166 13.27 18.56 17.90
C ASP A 166 13.42 20.00 17.37
#